data_AF-A0A9X8DTB4-F1
#
_entry.id   AF-A0A9X8DTB4-F1
#
_cell.length_a   1.000
_cell.length_b   1.000
_cell.length_c   1.000
_cell.angle_alpha   90.00
_cell.angle_beta   90.00
_cell.angle_gamma   90.00
#
_symmetry.space_group_name_H-M   'P 1'
#
loop_
_entity.id
_entity.type
_entity.pdbx_description
1 polymer ?
#
loop_
_entity_poly.entity_id
_entity_poly.type
_entity_poly.pdbx_seq_one_letter_code
_entity_poly.pdbx_strand_id
1 'polypeptide(L)'
;ADNLATAAATSDDAIANQTIDIGWQDGPKTNAQIQALVEQATNTKLTNVTVPWWILSTFKYPTKLLHALAYDIITMLLFFRTGKFVADTTNQARFLGPVPTSEEAVRRWAKKNHLGNH
;
A
#
# COMPACT_ATOMS: atom_id res chain seq x y z
N ALA A 1 -2.30 -4.34 -13.59
CA ALA A 1 -3.14 -3.78 -14.67
C ALA A 1 -4.18 -4.82 -15.05
N ASP A 2 -3.75 -6.06 -15.30
CA ASP A 2 -4.62 -7.19 -15.67
C ASP A 2 -5.82 -7.40 -14.73
N ASN A 3 -5.62 -7.41 -13.41
CA ASN A 3 -6.72 -7.70 -12.47
C ASN A 3 -7.82 -6.62 -12.43
N LEU A 4 -7.48 -5.35 -12.69
CA LEU A 4 -8.47 -4.26 -12.76
C LEU A 4 -9.25 -4.30 -14.07
N ALA A 5 -8.61 -4.74 -15.16
CA ALA A 5 -9.27 -4.97 -16.44
C ALA A 5 -10.24 -6.16 -16.35
N THR A 6 -9.90 -7.22 -15.62
CA THR A 6 -10.80 -8.36 -15.34
C THR A 6 -12.04 -7.96 -14.54
N ALA A 7 -11.90 -7.04 -13.58
CA ALA A 7 -13.02 -6.50 -12.80
C ALA A 7 -14.00 -5.69 -13.64
N ALA A 8 -13.48 -4.84 -14.53
CA ALA A 8 -14.28 -4.04 -15.46
C ALA A 8 -14.97 -4.90 -16.54
N ALA A 9 -14.42 -6.08 -16.84
CA ALA A 9 -14.99 -7.04 -17.79
C ALA A 9 -15.97 -8.04 -17.14
N THR A 10 -16.06 -8.07 -15.81
CA THR A 10 -17.03 -8.90 -15.09
C THR A 10 -18.38 -8.22 -15.16
N SER A 11 -19.25 -8.71 -16.04
CA SER A 11 -20.65 -8.31 -16.19
C SER A 11 -21.52 -8.86 -15.05
N ASP A 12 -21.09 -8.67 -13.81
CA ASP A 12 -21.86 -9.02 -12.62
C ASP A 12 -22.34 -7.73 -11.97
N ASP A 13 -23.62 -7.41 -12.15
CA ASP A 13 -24.26 -6.24 -11.52
C ASP A 13 -24.07 -6.24 -9.99
N ALA A 14 -23.72 -7.39 -9.39
CA ALA A 14 -23.39 -7.49 -7.98
C ALA A 14 -22.18 -6.64 -7.56
N ILE A 15 -21.23 -6.31 -8.45
CA ILE A 15 -20.09 -5.44 -8.12
C ILE A 15 -20.46 -3.95 -8.16
N ALA A 16 -21.52 -3.60 -8.89
CA ALA A 16 -21.90 -2.21 -9.13
C ALA A 16 -22.23 -1.50 -7.81
N ASN A 17 -21.71 -0.28 -7.63
CA ASN A 17 -21.87 0.54 -6.44
C ASN A 17 -21.33 -0.08 -5.12
N GLN A 18 -20.52 -1.13 -5.18
CA GLN A 18 -19.83 -1.65 -4.00
C GLN A 18 -18.50 -0.93 -3.74
N THR A 19 -18.15 -0.75 -2.47
CA THR A 19 -16.79 -0.40 -2.06
C THR A 19 -16.00 -1.68 -1.86
N ILE A 20 -14.86 -1.80 -2.55
CA ILE A 20 -13.96 -2.94 -2.43
C ILE A 20 -12.68 -2.46 -1.76
N ASP A 21 -12.45 -2.94 -0.53
CA ASP A 21 -11.19 -2.70 0.15
C ASP A 21 -10.08 -3.52 -0.53
N ILE A 22 -8.93 -2.87 -0.74
CA ILE A 22 -7.76 -3.49 -1.36
C ILE A 22 -6.65 -3.60 -0.33
N GLY A 23 -6.12 -4.80 -0.18
CA GLY A 23 -5.03 -5.08 0.75
C GLY A 23 -4.24 -6.33 0.40
N TRP A 24 -3.47 -6.78 1.39
CA TRP A 24 -2.75 -8.05 1.35
C TRP A 24 -3.44 -9.08 2.22
N GLN A 25 -3.41 -10.33 1.77
CA GLN A 25 -4.07 -11.46 2.44
C GLN A 25 -3.53 -11.69 3.86
N ASP A 26 -2.25 -11.43 4.06
CA ASP A 26 -1.54 -11.59 5.33
C ASP A 26 -1.60 -10.33 6.22
N GLY A 27 -2.53 -9.42 5.91
CA GLY A 27 -2.88 -8.27 6.76
C GLY A 27 -1.86 -7.11 6.77
N PRO A 28 -2.07 -6.12 7.65
CA PRO A 28 -1.24 -4.94 7.75
C PRO A 28 0.20 -5.29 8.19
N LYS A 29 1.16 -4.45 7.79
CA LYS A 29 2.58 -4.63 8.10
C LYS A 29 3.15 -3.46 8.87
N THR A 30 4.04 -3.78 9.81
CA THR A 30 4.87 -2.79 10.48
C THR A 30 6.00 -2.31 9.57
N ASN A 31 6.60 -1.15 9.88
CA ASN A 31 7.76 -0.64 9.13
C ASN A 31 8.94 -1.63 9.08
N ALA A 32 9.17 -2.39 10.15
CA ALA A 32 10.21 -3.41 10.20
C ALA A 32 9.91 -4.59 9.25
N GLN A 33 8.64 -5.02 9.17
CA GLN A 33 8.23 -6.07 8.24
C GLN A 33 8.32 -5.60 6.78
N ILE A 34 7.89 -4.37 6.49
CA ILE A 34 8.05 -3.77 5.15
C ILE A 34 9.53 -3.70 4.78
N GLN A 35 10.39 -3.23 5.69
CA GLN A 35 11.83 -3.20 5.47
C GLN A 35 12.34 -4.59 5.12
N ALA A 36 12.05 -5.61 5.94
CA ALA A 36 12.50 -6.98 5.70
C ALA A 36 12.05 -7.52 4.32
N LEU A 37 10.79 -7.28 3.93
CA LEU A 37 10.26 -7.69 2.64
C LEU A 37 10.99 -7.02 1.46
N VAL A 38 11.25 -5.72 1.57
CA VAL A 38 11.95 -4.97 0.51
C VAL A 38 13.43 -5.36 0.46
N GLU A 39 14.11 -5.49 1.60
CA GLU A 39 15.50 -5.95 1.64
C GLU A 39 15.63 -7.35 1.04
N GLN A 40 14.71 -8.26 1.38
CA GLN A 40 14.69 -9.61 0.83
C GLN A 40 14.41 -9.60 -0.68
N ALA A 41 13.49 -8.77 -1.16
CA ALA A 41 13.13 -8.70 -2.58
C ALA A 41 14.19 -8.01 -3.44
N THR A 42 14.96 -7.07 -2.88
CA THR A 42 15.94 -6.25 -3.62
C THR A 42 17.40 -6.61 -3.33
N ASN A 43 17.63 -7.50 -2.37
CA ASN A 43 18.95 -7.82 -1.81
C ASN A 43 19.77 -6.58 -1.39
N THR A 44 19.09 -5.50 -1.01
CA THR A 44 19.70 -4.23 -0.64
C THR A 44 19.36 -3.93 0.81
N LYS A 45 20.35 -3.53 1.61
CA LYS A 45 20.10 -3.11 2.99
C LYS A 45 19.47 -1.73 3.02
N LEU A 46 18.39 -1.60 3.79
CA LEU A 46 17.69 -0.35 3.98
C LEU A 46 17.98 0.17 5.39
N THR A 47 17.97 1.49 5.53
CA THR A 47 18.03 2.15 6.84
C THR A 47 16.64 2.67 7.16
N ASN A 48 16.12 2.25 8.31
CA ASN A 48 14.86 2.79 8.82
C ASN A 48 15.13 4.10 9.59
N VAL A 49 14.44 5.16 9.20
CA VAL A 49 14.44 6.44 9.92
C VAL A 49 13.08 6.60 10.58
N THR A 50 13.07 6.78 11.90
CA THR A 50 11.84 7.05 12.65
C THR A 50 11.63 8.55 12.75
N VAL A 51 10.55 9.05 12.15
CA VAL A 51 10.14 10.45 12.27
C VAL A 51 9.16 10.60 13.42
N PRO A 52 9.44 11.44 14.43
CA PRO A 52 8.48 11.73 15.49
C PRO A 52 7.16 12.30 14.96
N TRP A 53 6.02 11.78 15.43
CA TRP A 53 4.70 12.15 14.91
C TRP A 53 4.34 13.63 15.06
N TRP A 54 4.88 14.30 16.09
CA TRP A 54 4.64 15.71 16.31
C TRP A 54 5.20 16.56 15.17
N ILE A 55 6.34 16.16 14.59
CA ILE A 55 6.93 16.84 13.43
C ILE A 55 5.96 16.83 12.25
N LEU A 56 5.45 15.64 11.88
CA LEU A 56 4.48 15.51 10.79
C LEU A 56 3.21 16.32 11.04
N SER A 57 2.74 16.35 12.29
CA SER A 57 1.54 17.09 12.68
C SER A 57 1.74 18.61 12.57
N THR A 58 2.91 19.12 12.96
CA THR A 58 3.26 20.55 12.89
C THR A 58 3.43 21.03 11.45
N PHE A 59 4.04 20.22 10.58
CA PHE A 59 4.31 20.63 9.20
C PHE A 59 3.15 20.41 8.22
N LYS A 60 2.05 19.74 8.63
CA LYS A 60 0.89 19.51 7.78
C LYS A 60 0.31 20.79 7.17
N TYR A 61 -0.10 21.76 7.98
CA TYR A 61 -0.78 22.95 7.44
C TYR A 61 0.12 23.91 6.66
N PRO A 62 1.38 24.17 7.08
CA PRO A 62 2.31 24.98 6.29
C PRO A 62 2.61 24.38 4.91
N THR A 63 2.76 23.05 4.82
CA THR A 63 3.07 22.37 3.54
C THR A 63 1.92 22.38 2.54
N LYS A 64 0.66 22.55 2.99
CA LYS A 64 -0.51 22.71 2.10
C LYS A 64 -0.36 23.88 1.13
N LEU A 65 0.27 24.96 1.58
CA LEU A 65 0.41 26.20 0.81
C LEU A 65 1.61 26.18 -0.14
N LEU A 66 2.58 25.29 0.11
CA LEU A 66 3.87 25.28 -0.59
C LEU A 66 4.06 24.06 -1.49
N HIS A 67 3.48 22.91 -1.13
CA HIS A 67 3.70 21.66 -1.85
C HIS A 67 2.56 20.64 -1.63
N ALA A 68 1.59 20.63 -2.55
CA ALA A 68 0.40 19.78 -2.46
C ALA A 68 0.72 18.28 -2.26
N LEU A 69 1.70 17.76 -3.00
CA LEU A 69 2.14 16.36 -2.85
C LEU A 69 2.68 16.05 -1.44
N ALA A 70 3.39 16.99 -0.82
CA ALA A 70 3.93 16.77 0.52
C ALA A 70 2.81 16.76 1.57
N TYR A 71 1.82 17.64 1.41
CA TYR A 71 0.63 17.67 2.24
C TYR A 71 -0.14 16.33 2.18
N ASP A 72 -0.32 15.77 0.99
CA ASP A 72 -1.03 14.50 0.81
C ASP A 72 -0.28 13.34 1.45
N ILE A 73 1.04 13.26 1.26
CA ILE A 73 1.89 12.25 1.91
C ILE A 73 1.81 12.36 3.44
N ILE A 74 1.95 13.56 3.99
CA ILE A 74 1.86 13.78 5.45
C ILE A 74 0.48 13.37 5.97
N THR A 75 -0.58 13.72 5.24
CA THR A 75 -1.96 13.37 5.62
C THR A 75 -2.17 11.86 5.61
N MET A 76 -1.64 11.16 4.61
CA MET A 76 -1.68 9.70 4.53
C MET A 76 -0.91 9.04 5.70
N LEU A 77 0.28 9.53 6.04
CA LEU A 77 1.06 9.02 7.18
C LEU A 77 0.34 9.23 8.52
N LEU A 78 -0.29 10.40 8.70
CA LEU A 78 -1.10 10.68 9.90
C LEU A 78 -2.36 9.81 9.97
N PHE A 79 -2.95 9.45 8.83
CA PHE A 79 -4.03 8.47 8.78
C PHE A 79 -3.54 7.07 9.18
N PHE A 80 -2.40 6.60 8.68
CA PHE A 80 -1.85 5.31 9.07
C PHE A 80 -1.59 5.19 10.57
N ARG A 81 -1.17 6.28 11.22
CA ARG A 81 -1.02 6.33 12.68
C ARG A 81 -2.31 5.94 13.43
N THR A 82 -3.50 6.16 12.84
CA THR A 82 -4.78 5.82 13.47
C THR A 82 -5.07 4.31 13.51
N GLY A 83 -4.33 3.50 12.76
CA GLY A 83 -4.59 2.05 12.65
C GLY A 83 -5.84 1.69 11.83
N LYS A 84 -6.58 2.67 11.30
CA LYS A 84 -7.82 2.44 10.53
C LYS A 84 -7.59 1.99 9.08
N PHE A 85 -6.39 1.54 8.73
CA PHE A 85 -6.00 1.13 7.37
C PHE A 85 -6.13 -0.38 7.14
N VAL A 86 -6.90 -1.07 7.97
CA VAL A 86 -7.15 -2.52 7.85
C VAL A 86 -8.23 -2.73 6.78
N ALA A 87 -7.88 -3.45 5.72
CA ALA A 87 -8.76 -3.76 4.60
C ALA A 87 -9.52 -5.07 4.85
N ASP A 88 -10.83 -5.09 4.59
CA ASP A 88 -11.58 -6.34 4.43
C ASP A 88 -11.46 -6.85 2.98
N THR A 89 -10.53 -7.77 2.76
CA THR A 89 -10.23 -8.27 1.42
C THR A 89 -11.23 -9.31 0.89
N THR A 90 -12.35 -9.54 1.58
CA THR A 90 -13.37 -10.53 1.17
C THR A 90 -13.90 -10.23 -0.23
N ASN A 91 -14.28 -8.96 -0.49
CA ASN A 91 -14.78 -8.55 -1.79
C ASN A 91 -13.67 -8.47 -2.84
N GLN A 92 -12.43 -8.14 -2.45
CA GLN A 92 -11.28 -8.22 -3.36
C GLN A 92 -11.09 -9.65 -3.85
N ALA A 93 -11.11 -10.64 -2.95
CA ALA A 93 -10.99 -12.06 -3.30
C ALA A 93 -12.11 -12.52 -4.24
N ARG A 94 -13.35 -12.09 -3.93
CA ARG A 94 -14.57 -12.46 -4.66
C ARG A 94 -14.62 -11.91 -6.07
N PHE A 95 -14.30 -10.62 -6.26
CA PHE A 95 -14.51 -9.93 -7.52
C PHE A 95 -13.22 -9.71 -8.33
N LEU A 96 -12.06 -9.65 -7.68
CA LEU A 96 -10.78 -9.33 -8.31
C LEU A 96 -9.83 -10.53 -8.37
N GLY A 97 -10.27 -11.70 -7.87
CA GLY A 97 -9.49 -12.92 -7.80
C GLY A 97 -8.57 -12.98 -6.57
N PRO A 98 -7.65 -13.95 -6.51
CA PRO A 98 -6.83 -14.21 -5.33
C PRO A 98 -6.07 -12.96 -4.83
N VAL A 99 -6.24 -12.67 -3.54
CA VAL A 99 -5.56 -11.56 -2.87
C VAL A 99 -4.08 -11.93 -2.71
N PRO A 100 -3.13 -11.11 -3.16
CA PRO A 100 -1.72 -11.42 -3.01
C PRO A 100 -1.29 -11.31 -1.55
N THR A 101 -0.25 -12.06 -1.18
CA THR A 101 0.50 -11.81 0.05
C THR A 101 1.38 -10.56 -0.13
N SER A 102 1.77 -9.95 0.98
CA SER A 102 2.72 -8.83 0.98
C SER A 102 4.05 -9.18 0.30
N GLU A 103 4.58 -10.38 0.54
CA GLU A 103 5.81 -10.87 -0.08
C GLU A 103 5.69 -10.94 -1.60
N GLU A 104 4.62 -11.54 -2.10
CA GLU A 104 4.42 -11.70 -3.54
C GLU A 104 4.24 -10.33 -4.22
N ALA A 105 3.50 -9.41 -3.59
CA ALA A 105 3.31 -8.06 -4.10
C ALA A 105 4.65 -7.29 -4.19
N VAL A 106 5.47 -7.34 -3.13
CA VAL A 106 6.77 -6.66 -3.09
C VAL A 106 7.76 -7.30 -4.07
N ARG A 107 7.79 -8.64 -4.19
CA ARG A 107 8.64 -9.34 -5.18
C ARG A 107 8.26 -8.98 -6.61
N ARG A 108 6.96 -8.93 -6.93
CA ARG A 108 6.48 -8.46 -8.25
C ARG A 108 6.87 -7.02 -8.51
N TRP A 109 6.75 -6.14 -7.52
CA TRP A 109 7.18 -4.75 -7.62
C TRP A 109 8.69 -4.64 -7.89
N ALA A 110 9.52 -5.37 -7.13
CA ALA A 110 10.96 -5.36 -7.30
C ALA A 110 11.36 -5.83 -8.70
N LYS A 111 10.81 -6.97 -9.15
CA LYS A 111 11.00 -7.52 -10.49
C LYS A 111 10.60 -6.53 -11.60
N LYS A 112 9.44 -5.87 -11.45
CA LYS A 112 8.92 -4.90 -12.43
C LYS A 112 9.84 -3.68 -12.57
N ASN A 113 10.51 -3.28 -11.49
CA ASN A 113 11.39 -2.12 -11.46
C ASN A 113 12.87 -2.50 -11.65
N HIS A 114 13.18 -3.76 -11.97
CA HIS A 114 14.54 -4.27 -12.11
C HIS A 114 15.39 -4.02 -10.84
N LEU A 115 14.76 -4.11 -9.67
CA LEU A 115 15.40 -3.97 -8.37
C LEU A 115 15.72 -5.37 -7.83
N GLY A 116 16.99 -5.60 -7.48
CA GLY A 116 17.53 -6.93 -7.18
C GLY A 116 18.07 -7.62 -8.44
N ASN A 117 19.26 -8.21 -8.33
CA ASN A 117 19.89 -8.92 -9.45
C ASN A 117 19.20 -10.27 -9.72
N HIS A 118 19.25 -10.66 -10.99
CA HIS A 118 18.91 -11.96 -11.59
C HIS A 118 19.19 -13.18 -10.72
#